data_AF-A0A7V4TZ41-F1
#
_entry.id   AF-A0A7V4TZ41-F1
#
_cell.length_a   1.000
_cell.length_b   1.000
_cell.length_c   1.000
_cell.angle_alpha   90.00
_cell.angle_beta   90.00
_cell.angle_gamma   90.00
#
_symmetry.space_group_name_H-M   'P 1'
#
loop_
_entity.id
_entity.type
_entity.pdbx_description
1 polymer ?
#
loop_
_entity_poly.entity_id
_entity_poly.type
_entity_poly.pdbx_seq_one_letter_code
_entity_poly.pdbx_strand_id
1 'polypeptide(L)'
;MRPTTTFLAFILIMASALNADDISHFAVKIVDRPAVYLSDVPYTIKLDRAVLQDTSEGLVLLRDGQAADRWTVSELNAEGGNTEIADVLFKRSGTYTLTDNAGRFEIAVRVIPGWLSLLPPLLAIFLALLWRQVLIALFAGIWLGAVFIYDYNPFSAFLYTLTEYIGKAPADAERIAILIFSLTLGGMVGVISKSGGTQGIVQKLSSFARDRKRGQIATWLTGVIIFFDDYANTLIVGNTMRPITDKLKISREKLSYLVDSTAAPVANIAVISTWIGYELSLLNDAFEKIGYDQNAYITFFRTIPYNYYPIFALIFGLAVAWFGRDFFSMYKAEKRAWQGKGLLSESAVPLADVNSKEMSPKEGIPLRWYNALIPVLTVIVTVLAGLWFTGLQAVRLPAEELEGLGLIRYVSTVIGQSDSFAVLMWAAFIGSIVAILMAIGQRLLTLNEAMLAWVGGVKAMV
;
A
#
# COMPACT_ATOMS: atom_id res chain seq x y z
N MET A 1 8.12 51.23 14.71
CA MET A 1 7.28 50.52 13.72
C MET A 1 6.21 49.75 14.49
N ARG A 2 4.95 50.21 14.43
CA ARG A 2 3.83 49.56 15.13
C ARG A 2 3.40 48.34 14.29
N PRO A 3 3.33 47.12 14.85
CA PRO A 3 2.80 45.98 14.12
C PRO A 3 1.34 46.28 13.78
N THR A 4 1.02 46.11 12.52
CA THR A 4 -0.25 46.50 11.90
C THR A 4 -1.40 45.68 12.47
N THR A 5 -2.50 46.38 12.75
CA THR A 5 -3.81 45.85 13.15
C THR A 5 -4.30 44.69 12.26
N THR A 6 -3.80 44.61 11.03
CA THR A 6 -4.05 43.53 10.06
C THR A 6 -3.48 42.17 10.50
N PHE A 7 -2.33 42.14 11.16
CA PHE A 7 -1.69 40.90 11.62
C PHE A 7 -2.41 40.32 12.86
N LEU A 8 -2.83 41.20 13.77
CA LEU A 8 -3.66 40.81 14.92
C LEU A 8 -5.06 40.36 14.50
N ALA A 9 -5.66 41.00 13.50
CA ALA A 9 -6.94 40.55 12.92
C ALA A 9 -6.82 39.17 12.27
N PHE A 10 -5.69 38.88 11.59
CA PHE A 10 -5.44 37.57 11.00
C PHE A 10 -5.30 36.47 12.06
N ILE A 11 -4.62 36.74 13.17
CA ILE A 11 -4.49 35.82 14.31
C ILE A 11 -5.84 35.61 15.01
N LEU A 12 -6.65 36.66 15.18
CA LEU A 12 -7.99 36.57 15.79
C LEU A 12 -8.97 35.79 14.92
N ILE A 13 -8.90 35.93 13.59
CA ILE A 13 -9.69 35.12 12.65
C ILE A 13 -9.25 33.65 12.72
N MET A 14 -7.95 33.37 12.76
CA MET A 14 -7.41 32.02 12.98
C MET A 14 -7.83 31.42 14.33
N ALA A 15 -7.83 32.21 15.40
CA ALA A 15 -8.24 31.76 16.73
C ALA A 15 -9.75 31.50 16.81
N SER A 16 -10.57 32.26 16.08
CA SER A 16 -12.03 32.04 16.01
C SER A 16 -12.41 30.82 15.18
N ALA A 17 -11.57 30.40 14.23
CA ALA A 17 -11.77 29.18 13.44
C ALA A 17 -11.37 27.89 14.19
N LEU A 18 -10.66 28.00 15.32
CA LEU A 18 -10.14 26.88 16.10
C LEU A 18 -10.98 26.56 17.35
N ASN A 19 -12.05 27.30 17.63
CA ASN A 19 -12.75 27.25 18.92
C ASN A 19 -14.26 27.04 18.77
N ALA A 20 -14.64 25.93 18.13
CA ALA A 20 -16.03 25.52 18.04
C ALA A 20 -16.18 24.01 18.29
N ASP A 21 -15.61 23.51 19.38
CA ASP A 21 -15.89 22.18 19.92
C ASP A 21 -15.96 22.28 21.44
N ASP A 22 -17.01 22.93 21.96
CA ASP A 22 -17.42 22.70 23.33
C ASP A 22 -18.89 23.10 23.50
N ILE A 23 -19.76 22.09 23.68
CA ILE A 23 -21.03 22.05 24.43
C ILE A 23 -21.74 20.76 24.00
N SER A 24 -21.66 19.69 24.83
CA SER A 24 -22.80 18.80 25.15
C SER A 24 -22.33 17.59 25.97
N HIS A 25 -22.34 17.71 27.30
CA HIS A 25 -22.03 16.62 28.23
C HIS A 25 -23.15 15.57 28.42
N PHE A 26 -24.19 15.58 27.56
CA PHE A 26 -25.29 14.60 27.58
C PHE A 26 -25.73 14.13 26.18
N ALA A 27 -24.93 14.36 25.14
CA ALA A 27 -25.25 13.94 23.78
C ALA A 27 -24.97 12.43 23.61
N VAL A 28 -25.96 11.68 23.11
CA VAL A 28 -25.71 10.36 22.49
C VAL A 28 -24.65 10.56 21.41
N LYS A 29 -23.67 9.66 21.26
CA LYS A 29 -22.65 9.79 20.20
C LYS A 29 -22.82 8.68 19.18
N ILE A 30 -22.53 9.00 17.92
CA ILE A 30 -22.31 7.97 16.91
C ILE A 30 -20.92 7.39 17.19
N VAL A 31 -20.88 6.08 17.43
CA VAL A 31 -19.64 5.29 17.49
C VAL A 31 -19.14 5.13 16.05
N ASP A 32 -17.86 5.44 15.81
CA ASP A 32 -17.21 5.38 14.50
C ASP A 32 -17.83 6.26 13.40
N ARG A 33 -18.14 7.50 13.76
CA ARG A 33 -18.66 8.49 12.82
C ARG A 33 -17.63 8.78 11.70
N PRO A 34 -17.93 8.49 10.42
CA PRO A 34 -17.08 8.92 9.32
C PRO A 34 -17.07 10.45 9.22
N ALA A 35 -15.95 11.02 8.80
CA ALA A 35 -15.82 12.47 8.63
C ALA A 35 -16.81 13.02 7.59
N VAL A 36 -17.15 12.20 6.58
CA VAL A 36 -18.09 12.53 5.50
C VAL A 36 -18.89 11.29 5.08
N TYR A 37 -20.17 11.48 4.79
CA TYR A 37 -21.07 10.49 4.19
C TYR A 37 -21.23 10.73 2.69
N LEU A 38 -21.49 9.69 1.92
CA LEU A 38 -21.74 9.79 0.47
C LEU A 38 -23.25 9.76 0.18
N SER A 39 -23.71 10.62 -0.75
CA SER A 39 -25.14 10.89 -1.01
C SER A 39 -26.00 9.70 -1.41
N ASP A 40 -25.38 8.62 -1.88
CA ASP A 40 -26.04 7.46 -2.49
C ASP A 40 -25.49 6.13 -1.96
N VAL A 41 -24.83 6.17 -0.80
CA VAL A 41 -24.27 4.98 -0.15
C VAL A 41 -25.02 4.78 1.17
N PRO A 42 -25.58 3.58 1.42
CA PRO A 42 -26.17 3.25 2.72
C PRO A 42 -25.08 3.08 3.78
N TYR A 43 -25.34 3.57 4.98
CA TYR A 43 -24.44 3.46 6.13
C TYR A 43 -25.17 2.84 7.33
N THR A 44 -24.44 2.01 8.07
CA THR A 44 -24.87 1.55 9.39
C THR A 44 -24.37 2.51 10.45
N ILE A 45 -25.29 3.06 11.26
CA ILE A 45 -24.98 4.00 12.34
C ILE A 45 -25.02 3.24 13.65
N LYS A 46 -23.91 3.27 14.40
CA LYS A 46 -23.84 2.73 15.75
C LYS A 46 -24.00 3.86 16.77
N LEU A 47 -24.92 3.71 17.71
CA LEU A 47 -25.17 4.67 18.79
C LEU A 47 -24.62 4.12 20.10
N ASP A 48 -23.92 4.96 20.87
CA ASP A 48 -23.31 4.66 22.19
C ASP A 48 -24.36 4.45 23.32
N ARG A 49 -25.60 4.11 22.97
CA ARG A 49 -26.70 3.86 23.92
C ARG A 49 -27.72 2.90 23.33
N ALA A 50 -28.26 2.02 24.16
CA ALA A 50 -29.45 1.23 23.87
C ALA A 50 -30.69 2.13 23.83
N VAL A 51 -31.28 2.31 22.65
CA VAL A 51 -32.62 2.87 22.47
C VAL A 51 -33.60 1.79 22.93
N LEU A 52 -34.49 2.11 23.87
CA LEU A 52 -35.39 1.14 24.49
C LEU A 52 -36.34 0.55 23.44
N GLN A 53 -36.41 -0.79 23.38
CA GLN A 53 -37.17 -1.60 22.42
C GLN A 53 -38.72 -1.47 22.47
N ASP A 54 -39.28 -0.59 23.29
CA ASP A 54 -40.72 -0.59 23.57
C ASP A 54 -41.46 0.60 22.96
N THR A 55 -41.32 0.77 21.64
CA THR A 55 -42.06 1.80 20.90
C THR A 55 -42.80 1.20 19.71
N SER A 56 -44.13 1.21 19.83
CA SER A 56 -45.09 0.95 18.74
C SER A 56 -45.05 2.02 17.65
N GLU A 57 -44.28 3.09 17.86
CA GLU A 57 -43.91 4.11 16.87
C GLU A 57 -42.39 4.06 16.66
N GLY A 58 -41.95 3.52 15.52
CA GLY A 58 -40.54 3.33 15.20
C GLY A 58 -39.71 4.63 15.20
N LEU A 59 -38.39 4.46 15.25
CA LEU A 59 -37.42 5.54 15.35
C LEU A 59 -37.45 6.42 14.09
N VAL A 60 -37.55 7.76 14.28
CA VAL A 60 -37.67 8.72 13.17
C VAL A 60 -36.45 9.63 13.09
N LEU A 61 -35.78 9.62 11.94
CA LEU A 61 -34.75 10.57 11.58
C LEU A 61 -35.38 11.74 10.79
N LEU A 62 -35.15 12.98 11.22
CA LEU A 62 -35.67 14.21 10.57
C LEU A 62 -34.52 15.16 10.25
N ARG A 63 -34.50 15.74 9.05
CA ARG A 63 -33.52 16.78 8.69
C ARG A 63 -34.09 18.17 8.93
N ASP A 64 -33.39 19.01 9.68
CA ASP A 64 -33.72 20.43 9.95
C ASP A 64 -35.19 20.65 10.41
N GLY A 65 -35.76 19.68 11.16
CA GLY A 65 -37.16 19.73 11.62
C GLY A 65 -38.24 19.67 10.52
N GLN A 66 -37.87 19.44 9.26
CA GLN A 66 -38.81 19.35 8.14
C GLN A 66 -39.21 17.90 7.85
N ALA A 67 -40.51 17.67 7.66
CA ALA A 67 -41.11 16.33 7.50
C ALA A 67 -40.80 15.62 6.16
N ALA A 68 -40.00 16.21 5.28
CA ALA A 68 -39.85 15.76 3.89
C ALA A 68 -38.96 14.52 3.72
N ASP A 69 -38.02 14.26 4.63
CA ASP A 69 -37.16 13.08 4.62
C ASP A 69 -37.39 12.29 5.92
N ARG A 70 -38.59 11.70 6.08
CA ARG A 70 -38.88 10.78 7.20
C ARG A 70 -38.36 9.39 6.86
N TRP A 71 -37.46 8.89 7.69
CA TRP A 71 -36.95 7.52 7.62
C TRP A 71 -37.43 6.80 8.87
N THR A 72 -38.31 5.82 8.69
CA THR A 72 -38.73 4.93 9.77
C THR A 72 -37.72 3.79 9.79
N VAL A 73 -36.91 3.74 10.84
CA VAL A 73 -35.94 2.66 11.03
C VAL A 73 -36.71 1.38 11.36
N SER A 74 -36.56 0.34 10.53
CA SER A 74 -37.30 -0.92 10.65
C SER A 74 -36.55 -2.01 11.42
N GLU A 75 -35.22 -1.96 11.49
CA GLU A 75 -34.40 -2.95 12.19
C GLU A 75 -33.45 -2.27 13.17
N LEU A 76 -33.64 -2.59 14.46
CA LEU A 76 -32.80 -2.17 15.56
C LEU A 76 -32.13 -3.43 16.12
N ASN A 77 -30.83 -3.58 15.90
CA ASN A 77 -30.04 -4.60 16.58
C ASN A 77 -29.36 -3.98 17.79
N ALA A 78 -29.65 -4.53 18.97
CA ALA A 78 -29.06 -4.13 20.24
C ALA A 78 -28.10 -5.23 20.71
N GLU A 79 -26.82 -5.11 20.32
CA GLU A 79 -25.75 -5.94 20.87
C GLU A 79 -24.85 -5.10 21.76
N GLY A 80 -24.60 -5.57 22.99
CA GLY A 80 -23.60 -4.98 23.88
C GLY A 80 -23.90 -3.59 24.47
N GLY A 81 -25.15 -3.11 24.42
CA GLY A 81 -25.54 -1.80 24.96
C GLY A 81 -25.48 -0.64 23.96
N ASN A 82 -25.08 -0.93 22.71
CA ASN A 82 -25.14 0.00 21.58
C ASN A 82 -26.34 -0.33 20.69
N THR A 83 -26.89 0.69 20.01
CA THR A 83 -27.98 0.50 19.03
C THR A 83 -27.44 0.69 17.63
N GLU A 84 -27.63 -0.30 16.77
CA GLU A 84 -27.26 -0.21 15.36
C GLU A 84 -28.48 0.08 14.50
N ILE A 85 -28.35 1.08 13.63
CA ILE A 85 -29.35 1.48 12.64
C ILE A 85 -28.74 1.19 11.26
N ALA A 86 -29.23 0.16 10.59
CA ALA A 86 -28.77 -0.23 9.26
C ALA A 86 -29.39 0.64 8.15
N ASP A 87 -28.73 0.65 6.98
CA ASP A 87 -29.23 1.22 5.71
C ASP A 87 -29.67 2.69 5.74
N VAL A 88 -29.02 3.52 6.57
CA VAL A 88 -29.28 4.96 6.59
C VAL A 88 -28.57 5.62 5.41
N LEU A 89 -29.33 6.32 4.57
CA LEU A 89 -28.77 7.07 3.45
C LEU A 89 -29.03 8.56 3.62
N PHE A 90 -27.93 9.29 3.69
CA PHE A 90 -27.92 10.73 3.88
C PHE A 90 -27.81 11.41 2.51
N LYS A 91 -28.88 12.06 2.04
CA LYS A 91 -28.87 12.71 0.71
C LYS A 91 -28.17 14.06 0.70
N ARG A 92 -28.17 14.77 1.83
CA ARG A 92 -27.67 16.15 1.92
C ARG A 92 -27.05 16.45 3.28
N SER A 93 -26.08 17.34 3.33
CA SER A 93 -25.55 17.87 4.58
C SER A 93 -26.64 18.62 5.36
N GLY A 94 -26.61 18.54 6.69
CA GLY A 94 -27.54 19.24 7.57
C GLY A 94 -27.56 18.63 8.96
N THR A 95 -28.40 19.18 9.83
CA THR A 95 -28.61 18.61 11.17
C THR A 95 -29.76 17.62 11.10
N TYR A 96 -29.45 16.37 11.44
CA TYR A 96 -30.41 15.29 11.53
C TYR A 96 -30.80 15.10 13.00
N THR A 97 -32.08 15.30 13.29
CA THR A 97 -32.65 15.03 14.59
C THR A 97 -33.17 13.60 14.62
N LEU A 98 -32.62 12.81 15.53
CA LEU A 98 -33.09 11.49 15.90
C LEU A 98 -34.05 11.66 17.08
N THR A 99 -35.31 11.24 16.91
CA THR A 99 -36.32 11.34 17.98
C THR A 99 -36.70 9.94 18.47
N ASP A 100 -36.59 9.73 19.78
CA ASP A 100 -37.08 8.57 20.52
C ASP A 100 -37.99 9.07 21.66
N ASN A 101 -38.76 8.17 22.28
CA ASN A 101 -39.61 8.45 23.44
C ASN A 101 -38.85 9.02 24.65
N ALA A 102 -37.52 8.82 24.72
CA ALA A 102 -36.66 9.36 25.77
C ALA A 102 -36.09 10.77 25.48
N GLY A 103 -36.25 11.32 24.26
CA GLY A 103 -35.77 12.66 23.91
C GLY A 103 -35.41 12.86 22.43
N ARG A 104 -35.03 14.11 22.10
CA ARG A 104 -34.52 14.49 20.78
C ARG A 104 -33.01 14.62 20.83
N PHE A 105 -32.33 14.04 19.84
CA PHE A 105 -30.90 14.11 19.68
C PHE A 105 -30.55 14.68 18.31
N GLU A 106 -29.58 15.60 18.22
CA GLU A 106 -29.19 16.25 16.98
C GLU A 106 -27.80 15.83 16.54
N ILE A 107 -27.68 15.49 15.26
CA ILE A 107 -26.45 15.04 14.63
C ILE A 107 -26.21 15.92 13.40
N ALA A 108 -25.18 16.76 13.45
CA ALA A 108 -24.71 17.39 12.22
C ALA A 108 -24.12 16.30 11.32
N VAL A 109 -24.67 16.08 10.13
CA VAL A 109 -24.15 15.11 9.17
C VAL A 109 -23.70 15.85 7.92
N ARG A 110 -22.53 15.45 7.43
CA ARG A 110 -21.97 15.99 6.20
C ARG A 110 -22.06 14.97 5.10
N VAL A 111 -22.62 15.40 3.97
CA VAL A 111 -22.78 14.57 2.78
C VAL A 111 -22.06 15.20 1.60
N ILE A 112 -21.27 14.42 0.89
CA ILE A 112 -20.75 14.79 -0.43
C ILE A 112 -21.32 13.86 -1.50
N PRO A 113 -21.46 14.35 -2.75
CA PRO A 113 -21.74 13.47 -3.88
C PRO A 113 -20.74 12.32 -4.00
N GLY A 114 -21.25 11.08 -4.16
CA GLY A 114 -20.41 9.87 -4.20
C GLY A 114 -19.26 9.94 -5.21
N TRP A 115 -19.52 10.46 -6.41
CA TRP A 115 -18.54 10.60 -7.48
C TRP A 115 -17.36 11.53 -7.15
N LEU A 116 -17.50 12.46 -6.20
CA LEU A 116 -16.39 13.32 -5.76
C LEU A 116 -15.30 12.52 -5.04
N SER A 117 -15.63 11.38 -4.44
CA SER A 117 -14.63 10.49 -3.81
C SER A 117 -13.59 9.94 -4.80
N LEU A 118 -13.91 9.93 -6.11
CA LEU A 118 -13.01 9.50 -7.17
C LEU A 118 -12.04 10.60 -7.62
N LEU A 119 -12.35 11.88 -7.36
CA LEU A 119 -11.52 12.99 -7.83
C LEU A 119 -10.11 13.01 -7.20
N PRO A 120 -9.90 12.77 -5.89
CA PRO A 120 -8.56 12.77 -5.30
C PRO A 120 -7.57 11.81 -5.99
N PRO A 121 -7.87 10.50 -6.17
CA PRO A 121 -6.96 9.61 -6.88
C PRO A 121 -6.84 9.95 -8.37
N LEU A 122 -7.90 10.39 -9.04
CA LEU A 122 -7.84 10.79 -10.45
C LEU A 122 -6.96 12.02 -10.67
N LEU A 123 -7.04 13.01 -9.78
CA LEU A 123 -6.18 14.19 -9.81
C LEU A 123 -4.72 13.79 -9.61
N ALA A 124 -4.43 12.91 -8.64
CA ALA A 124 -3.08 12.42 -8.41
C ALA A 124 -2.53 11.72 -9.66
N ILE A 125 -3.29 10.82 -10.28
CA ILE A 125 -2.88 10.14 -11.52
C ILE A 125 -2.64 11.15 -12.65
N PHE A 126 -3.58 12.08 -12.85
CA PHE A 126 -3.48 13.09 -13.90
C PHE A 126 -2.24 13.98 -13.73
N LEU A 127 -2.01 14.51 -12.53
CA LEU A 127 -0.85 15.36 -12.24
C LEU A 127 0.47 14.58 -12.29
N ALA A 128 0.47 13.31 -11.87
CA ALA A 128 1.66 12.46 -11.96
C ALA A 128 2.06 12.26 -13.44
N LEU A 129 1.10 12.06 -14.34
CA LEU A 129 1.35 11.94 -15.77
C LEU A 129 1.74 13.27 -16.42
N LEU A 130 1.13 14.39 -15.99
CA LEU A 130 1.37 15.71 -16.55
C LEU A 130 2.73 16.29 -16.14
N TRP A 131 3.02 16.31 -14.84
CA TRP A 131 4.24 16.93 -14.30
C TRP A 131 5.40 15.96 -14.16
N ARG A 132 5.15 14.64 -14.21
CA ARG A 132 6.16 13.59 -13.95
C ARG A 132 6.82 13.76 -12.57
N GLN A 133 6.06 14.31 -11.62
CA GLN A 133 6.48 14.57 -10.24
C GLN A 133 5.49 13.90 -9.28
N VAL A 134 5.84 12.69 -8.84
CA VAL A 134 4.94 11.83 -8.05
C VAL A 134 4.60 12.47 -6.70
N LEU A 135 5.59 13.07 -6.02
CA LEU A 135 5.39 13.68 -4.70
C LEU A 135 4.36 14.83 -4.74
N ILE A 136 4.48 15.72 -5.73
CA ILE A 136 3.55 16.84 -5.91
C ILE A 136 2.15 16.34 -6.25
N ALA A 137 2.07 15.31 -7.10
CA ALA A 137 0.80 14.72 -7.51
C ALA A 137 0.06 14.04 -6.36
N LEU A 138 0.76 13.26 -5.53
CA LEU A 138 0.21 12.63 -4.32
C LEU A 138 -0.25 13.68 -3.31
N PHE A 139 0.57 14.72 -3.07
CA PHE A 139 0.19 15.82 -2.19
C PHE A 139 -1.11 16.50 -2.66
N ALA A 140 -1.21 16.81 -3.95
CA ALA A 140 -2.40 17.45 -4.51
C ALA A 140 -3.66 16.56 -4.39
N GLY A 141 -3.52 15.24 -4.57
CA GLY A 141 -4.61 14.29 -4.35
C GLY A 141 -5.09 14.29 -2.89
N ILE A 142 -4.19 14.11 -1.93
CA ILE A 142 -4.54 14.12 -0.50
C ILE A 142 -5.15 15.46 -0.11
N TRP A 143 -4.56 16.56 -0.57
CA TRP A 143 -5.08 17.90 -0.32
C TRP A 143 -6.49 18.09 -0.87
N LEU A 144 -6.78 17.64 -2.10
CA LEU A 144 -8.14 17.70 -2.65
C LEU A 144 -9.13 16.86 -1.84
N GLY A 145 -8.72 15.67 -1.38
CA GLY A 145 -9.51 14.86 -0.46
C GLY A 145 -9.82 15.60 0.84
N ALA A 146 -8.81 16.24 1.43
CA ALA A 146 -8.98 17.08 2.62
C ALA A 146 -9.91 18.28 2.34
N VAL A 147 -9.86 18.90 1.16
CA VAL A 147 -10.80 19.98 0.79
C VAL A 147 -12.25 19.50 0.91
N PHE A 148 -12.54 18.28 0.46
CA PHE A 148 -13.88 17.70 0.59
C PHE A 148 -14.27 17.34 2.02
N ILE A 149 -13.30 17.14 2.92
CA ILE A 149 -13.51 16.82 4.34
C ILE A 149 -13.63 18.08 5.22
N TYR A 150 -12.95 19.18 4.87
CA TYR A 150 -12.90 20.43 5.64
C TYR A 150 -13.60 21.59 4.92
N ASP A 151 -14.90 21.43 4.68
CA ASP A 151 -15.89 22.42 4.20
C ASP A 151 -15.54 23.13 2.90
N TYR A 152 -14.86 22.43 1.99
CA TYR A 152 -14.35 23.02 0.75
C TYR A 152 -13.44 24.22 1.02
N ASN A 153 -12.87 24.31 2.23
CA ASN A 153 -11.94 25.35 2.62
C ASN A 153 -10.51 24.91 2.28
N PRO A 154 -9.90 25.46 1.21
CA PRO A 154 -8.58 25.04 0.75
C PRO A 154 -7.47 25.32 1.76
N PHE A 155 -7.61 26.36 2.57
CA PHE A 155 -6.58 26.75 3.54
C PHE A 155 -6.59 25.83 4.76
N SER A 156 -7.75 25.60 5.36
CA SER A 156 -7.88 24.63 6.46
C SER A 156 -7.46 23.23 5.99
N ALA A 157 -7.95 22.81 4.82
CA ALA A 157 -7.57 21.53 4.23
C ALA A 157 -6.05 21.40 4.01
N PHE A 158 -5.36 22.46 3.60
CA PHE A 158 -3.90 22.45 3.47
C PHE A 158 -3.21 22.21 4.82
N LEU A 159 -3.62 22.94 5.86
CA LEU A 159 -3.05 22.77 7.20
C LEU A 159 -3.29 21.36 7.76
N TYR A 160 -4.53 20.85 7.63
CA TYR A 160 -4.86 19.49 8.07
C TYR A 160 -4.23 18.40 7.18
N THR A 161 -3.98 18.66 5.90
CA THR A 161 -3.19 17.75 5.05
C THR A 161 -1.81 17.52 5.66
N LEU A 162 -1.16 18.59 6.15
CA LEU A 162 0.16 18.51 6.78
C LEU A 162 0.12 17.82 8.14
N THR A 163 -0.85 18.15 9.00
CA THR A 163 -0.89 17.66 10.39
C THR A 163 -1.63 16.33 10.55
N GLU A 164 -2.84 16.21 9.99
CA GLU A 164 -3.73 15.07 10.19
C GLU A 164 -3.36 13.89 9.30
N TYR A 165 -3.09 14.13 8.02
CA TYR A 165 -2.86 13.03 7.07
C TYR A 165 -1.38 12.71 6.91
N ILE A 166 -0.53 13.72 6.69
CA ILE A 166 0.91 13.51 6.54
C ILE A 166 1.57 13.36 7.92
N GLY A 167 1.25 14.24 8.87
CA GLY A 167 1.91 14.27 10.19
C GLY A 167 1.62 13.06 11.06
N LYS A 168 0.38 12.54 11.05
CA LYS A 168 0.01 11.33 11.81
C LYS A 168 0.27 10.03 11.05
N ALA A 169 0.48 10.04 9.73
CA ALA A 169 0.73 8.80 8.99
C ALA A 169 1.92 7.97 9.53
N PRO A 170 3.05 8.55 9.95
CA PRO A 170 4.14 7.79 10.57
C PRO A 170 3.83 7.26 11.98
N ALA A 171 2.78 7.77 12.65
CA ALA A 171 2.36 7.30 13.97
C ALA A 171 1.47 6.07 13.89
N ASP A 172 0.94 5.76 12.70
CA ASP A 172 0.21 4.53 12.44
C ASP A 172 1.18 3.34 12.34
N ALA A 173 0.94 2.31 13.16
CA ALA A 173 1.83 1.17 13.32
C ALA A 173 2.02 0.37 12.03
N GLU A 174 0.98 0.25 11.21
CA GLU A 174 1.01 -0.52 9.96
C GLU A 174 1.78 0.27 8.89
N ARG A 175 1.49 1.57 8.75
CA ARG A 175 2.17 2.45 7.80
C ARG A 175 3.66 2.57 8.10
N ILE A 176 4.04 2.74 9.36
CA ILE A 176 5.45 2.82 9.74
C ILE A 176 6.15 1.46 9.57
N ALA A 177 5.47 0.34 9.81
CA ALA A 177 6.02 -0.99 9.56
C ALA A 177 6.37 -1.19 8.08
N ILE A 178 5.50 -0.79 7.15
CA ILE A 178 5.77 -0.84 5.70
C ILE A 178 6.99 0.02 5.34
N LEU A 179 7.10 1.23 5.91
CA LEU A 179 8.25 2.11 5.68
C LEU A 179 9.55 1.48 6.18
N ILE A 180 9.56 0.98 7.43
CA ILE A 180 10.74 0.33 8.02
C ILE A 180 11.14 -0.91 7.22
N PHE A 181 10.17 -1.74 6.84
CA PHE A 181 10.37 -2.91 5.99
C PHE A 181 11.07 -2.52 4.68
N SER A 182 10.48 -1.58 3.93
CA SER A 182 10.97 -1.16 2.61
C SER A 182 12.38 -0.58 2.68
N LEU A 183 12.64 0.30 3.65
CA LEU A 183 13.97 0.88 3.87
C LEU A 183 15.00 -0.19 4.23
N THR A 184 14.67 -1.08 5.17
CA THR A 184 15.57 -2.16 5.63
C THR A 184 15.89 -3.13 4.50
N LEU A 185 14.92 -3.45 3.66
CA LEU A 185 15.07 -4.29 2.49
C LEU A 185 15.97 -3.62 1.43
N GLY A 186 15.78 -2.32 1.18
CA GLY A 186 16.69 -1.51 0.36
C GLY A 186 18.12 -1.61 0.86
N GLY A 187 18.31 -1.51 2.17
CA GLY A 187 19.62 -1.67 2.80
C GLY A 187 20.23 -3.06 2.62
N MET A 188 19.44 -4.13 2.80
CA MET A 188 19.87 -5.50 2.50
C MET A 188 20.36 -5.61 1.04
N VAL A 189 19.61 -5.07 0.07
CA VAL A 189 19.99 -5.08 -1.35
C VAL A 189 21.29 -4.30 -1.58
N GLY A 190 21.50 -3.18 -0.89
CA GLY A 190 22.76 -2.43 -0.91
C GLY A 190 23.95 -3.30 -0.50
N VAL A 191 23.84 -4.05 0.59
CA VAL A 191 24.88 -4.99 1.07
C VAL A 191 25.10 -6.13 0.07
N ILE A 192 24.03 -6.71 -0.47
CA ILE A 192 24.11 -7.76 -1.49
C ILE A 192 24.86 -7.28 -2.74
N SER A 193 24.55 -6.06 -3.21
CA SER A 193 25.22 -5.48 -4.38
C SER A 193 26.70 -5.22 -4.09
N LYS A 194 27.02 -4.62 -2.93
CA LYS A 194 28.40 -4.27 -2.59
C LYS A 194 29.28 -5.49 -2.30
N SER A 195 28.69 -6.58 -1.80
CA SER A 195 29.39 -7.84 -1.54
C SER A 195 29.58 -8.72 -2.79
N GLY A 196 29.15 -8.24 -3.98
CA GLY A 196 29.31 -8.97 -5.24
C GLY A 196 28.25 -10.05 -5.48
N GLY A 197 27.21 -10.13 -4.64
CA GLY A 197 26.14 -11.12 -4.77
C GLY A 197 25.34 -10.95 -6.06
N THR A 198 24.95 -9.70 -6.36
CA THR A 198 24.24 -9.31 -7.59
C THR A 198 25.01 -9.73 -8.84
N GLN A 199 26.31 -9.43 -8.88
CA GLN A 199 27.19 -9.78 -10.01
C GLN A 199 27.42 -11.31 -10.10
N GLY A 200 27.41 -12.01 -8.97
CA GLY A 200 27.42 -13.48 -8.93
C GLY A 200 26.18 -14.08 -9.60
N ILE A 201 24.99 -13.56 -9.31
CA ILE A 201 23.76 -13.95 -10.00
C ILE A 201 23.88 -13.65 -11.51
N VAL A 202 24.38 -12.46 -11.86
CA VAL A 202 24.61 -12.08 -13.25
C VAL A 202 25.48 -13.10 -13.98
N GLN A 203 26.57 -13.54 -13.37
CA GLN A 203 27.50 -14.50 -13.96
C GLN A 203 26.80 -15.84 -14.26
N LYS A 204 25.96 -16.32 -13.34
CA LYS A 204 25.16 -17.55 -13.55
C LYS A 204 24.11 -17.39 -14.64
N LEU A 205 23.32 -16.32 -14.58
CA LEU A 205 22.26 -16.05 -15.56
C LEU A 205 22.77 -15.73 -16.96
N SER A 206 23.98 -15.16 -17.09
CA SER A 206 24.61 -14.86 -18.38
C SER A 206 24.78 -16.10 -19.25
N SER A 207 24.90 -17.29 -18.65
CA SER A 207 24.97 -18.56 -19.39
C SER A 207 23.67 -18.89 -20.15
N PHE A 208 22.53 -18.46 -19.62
CA PHE A 208 21.20 -18.61 -20.22
C PHE A 208 20.85 -17.41 -21.11
N ALA A 209 21.10 -16.19 -20.63
CA ALA A 209 20.81 -14.91 -21.30
C ALA A 209 21.86 -14.57 -22.38
N ARG A 210 22.02 -15.44 -23.39
CA ARG A 210 23.03 -15.29 -24.46
C ARG A 210 22.59 -14.34 -25.59
N ASP A 211 21.28 -14.19 -25.76
CA ASP A 211 20.68 -13.35 -26.78
C ASP A 211 19.60 -12.45 -26.14
N ARG A 212 19.13 -11.44 -26.88
CA ARG A 212 18.14 -10.49 -26.39
C ARG A 212 16.85 -11.12 -25.91
N LYS A 213 16.35 -12.14 -26.61
CA LYS A 213 15.09 -12.80 -26.26
C LYS A 213 15.25 -13.53 -24.94
N ARG A 214 16.32 -14.32 -24.80
CA ARG A 214 16.64 -15.03 -23.55
C ARG A 214 16.92 -14.06 -22.40
N GLY A 215 17.56 -12.92 -22.67
CA GLY A 215 17.78 -11.87 -21.69
C GLY A 215 16.48 -11.30 -21.14
N GLN A 216 15.53 -10.94 -22.01
CA GLN A 216 14.21 -10.44 -21.60
C GLN A 216 13.39 -11.49 -20.85
N ILE A 217 13.40 -12.73 -21.32
CA ILE A 217 12.71 -13.84 -20.63
C ILE A 217 13.33 -14.08 -19.26
N ALA A 218 14.66 -14.04 -19.15
CA ALA A 218 15.33 -14.16 -17.85
C ALA A 218 14.94 -13.00 -16.93
N THR A 219 14.83 -11.76 -17.45
CA THR A 219 14.38 -10.62 -16.65
C THR A 219 12.97 -10.83 -16.13
N TRP A 220 12.04 -11.18 -17.02
CA TRP A 220 10.65 -11.45 -16.66
C TRP A 220 10.53 -12.59 -15.65
N LEU A 221 11.23 -13.71 -15.89
CA LEU A 221 11.20 -14.88 -14.98
C LEU A 221 11.77 -14.54 -13.61
N THR A 222 12.86 -13.77 -13.55
CA THR A 222 13.41 -13.32 -12.26
C THR A 222 12.38 -12.46 -11.51
N GLY A 223 11.66 -11.59 -12.21
CA GLY A 223 10.53 -10.85 -11.65
C GLY A 223 9.45 -11.76 -11.09
N VAL A 224 8.98 -12.74 -11.85
CA VAL A 224 7.97 -13.69 -11.37
C VAL A 224 8.45 -14.51 -10.17
N ILE A 225 9.74 -14.82 -10.06
CA ILE A 225 10.30 -15.56 -8.92
C ILE A 225 10.36 -14.70 -7.65
N ILE A 226 10.63 -13.39 -7.78
CA ILE A 226 10.67 -12.45 -6.65
C ILE A 226 9.26 -11.90 -6.42
N PHE A 227 8.30 -12.79 -6.13
CA PHE A 227 6.89 -12.42 -6.07
C PHE A 227 6.40 -11.89 -4.73
N PHE A 228 7.20 -12.07 -3.69
CA PHE A 228 6.77 -11.81 -2.32
C PHE A 228 6.64 -10.32 -2.01
N ASP A 229 7.27 -9.43 -2.78
CA ASP A 229 7.20 -7.99 -2.59
C ASP A 229 7.58 -7.23 -3.88
N ASP A 230 6.85 -6.16 -4.20
CA ASP A 230 7.02 -5.39 -5.43
C ASP A 230 8.21 -4.41 -5.39
N TYR A 231 8.51 -3.81 -4.24
CA TYR A 231 9.71 -2.99 -4.05
C TYR A 231 10.98 -3.83 -4.13
N ALA A 232 11.01 -4.98 -3.45
CA ALA A 232 12.09 -5.96 -3.51
C ALA A 232 12.35 -6.42 -4.95
N ASN A 233 11.27 -6.75 -5.66
CA ASN A 233 11.32 -7.16 -7.05
C ASN A 233 11.98 -6.08 -7.91
N THR A 234 11.48 -4.85 -7.82
CA THR A 234 11.99 -3.73 -8.62
C THR A 234 13.47 -3.46 -8.38
N LEU A 235 13.90 -3.48 -7.11
CA LEU A 235 15.29 -3.27 -6.74
C LEU A 235 16.20 -4.42 -7.14
N ILE A 236 15.85 -5.65 -6.77
CA ILE A 236 16.72 -6.81 -6.97
C ILE A 236 16.80 -7.13 -8.46
N VAL A 237 15.65 -7.25 -9.14
CA VAL A 237 15.62 -7.58 -10.57
C VAL A 237 16.20 -6.44 -11.39
N GLY A 238 15.81 -5.20 -11.10
CA GLY A 238 16.33 -4.02 -11.80
C GLY A 238 17.85 -3.91 -11.73
N ASN A 239 18.46 -4.06 -10.54
CA ASN A 239 19.91 -3.98 -10.39
C ASN A 239 20.64 -5.23 -10.91
N THR A 240 20.06 -6.42 -10.75
CA THR A 240 20.67 -7.68 -11.22
C THR A 240 20.62 -7.81 -12.73
N MET A 241 19.50 -7.47 -13.37
CA MET A 241 19.33 -7.68 -14.80
C MET A 241 19.90 -6.54 -15.64
N ARG A 242 20.15 -5.36 -15.06
CA ARG A 242 20.74 -4.22 -15.78
C ARG A 242 22.06 -4.56 -16.48
N PRO A 243 23.10 -5.12 -15.82
CA PRO A 243 24.34 -5.47 -16.52
C PRO A 243 24.15 -6.50 -17.65
N ILE A 244 23.20 -7.42 -17.51
CA ILE A 244 22.88 -8.43 -18.55
C ILE A 244 22.21 -7.76 -19.74
N THR A 245 21.17 -6.97 -19.47
CA THR A 245 20.38 -6.29 -20.49
C THR A 245 21.19 -5.22 -21.23
N ASP A 246 22.06 -4.48 -20.52
CA ASP A 246 22.99 -3.52 -21.10
C ASP A 246 23.95 -4.22 -22.10
N LYS A 247 24.51 -5.39 -21.75
CA LYS A 247 25.37 -6.19 -22.66
C LYS A 247 24.62 -6.68 -23.89
N LEU A 248 23.33 -6.99 -23.75
CA LEU A 248 22.46 -7.43 -24.84
C LEU A 248 21.85 -6.26 -25.63
N LYS A 249 22.25 -5.02 -25.31
CA LYS A 249 21.75 -3.77 -25.90
C LYS A 249 20.24 -3.55 -25.73
N ILE A 250 19.62 -4.11 -24.69
CA ILE A 250 18.21 -3.86 -24.38
C ILE A 250 18.11 -2.48 -23.72
N SER A 251 17.17 -1.66 -24.19
CA SER A 251 16.94 -0.32 -23.68
C SER A 251 16.52 -0.33 -22.21
N ARG A 252 16.89 0.71 -21.47
CA ARG A 252 16.55 0.80 -20.04
C ARG A 252 15.06 0.96 -19.80
N GLU A 253 14.38 1.60 -20.75
CA GLU A 253 12.92 1.75 -20.77
C GLU A 253 12.22 0.38 -20.89
N LYS A 254 12.78 -0.55 -21.66
CA LYS A 254 12.24 -1.90 -21.77
C LYS A 254 12.56 -2.77 -20.56
N LEU A 255 13.77 -2.63 -19.99
CA LEU A 255 14.10 -3.25 -18.71
C LEU A 255 13.12 -2.79 -17.63
N SER A 256 12.88 -1.47 -17.50
CA SER A 256 11.93 -0.95 -16.51
C SER A 256 10.53 -1.47 -16.75
N TYR A 257 10.09 -1.54 -18.01
CA TYR A 257 8.78 -2.12 -18.34
C TYR A 257 8.63 -3.58 -17.92
N LEU A 258 9.64 -4.44 -18.19
CA LEU A 258 9.59 -5.85 -17.80
C LEU A 258 9.62 -6.03 -16.28
N VAL A 259 10.43 -5.23 -15.59
CA VAL A 259 10.50 -5.24 -14.12
C VAL A 259 9.16 -4.81 -13.53
N ASP A 260 8.64 -3.66 -13.94
CA ASP A 260 7.36 -3.11 -13.46
C ASP A 260 6.18 -4.06 -13.73
N SER A 261 6.11 -4.64 -14.93
CA SER A 261 5.07 -5.60 -15.32
C SER A 261 5.11 -6.91 -14.52
N THR A 262 6.17 -7.14 -13.75
CA THR A 262 6.33 -8.33 -12.90
C THR A 262 6.44 -8.01 -11.42
N ALA A 263 6.54 -6.74 -11.02
CA ALA A 263 6.61 -6.34 -9.62
C ALA A 263 5.23 -6.39 -8.93
N ALA A 264 4.43 -5.33 -9.07
CA ALA A 264 3.08 -5.30 -8.48
C ALA A 264 2.15 -6.41 -9.01
N PRO A 265 2.13 -6.74 -10.32
CA PRO A 265 1.25 -7.77 -10.85
C PRO A 265 1.40 -9.15 -10.20
N VAL A 266 2.64 -9.64 -10.02
CA VAL A 266 2.83 -10.96 -9.41
C VAL A 266 2.48 -10.93 -7.92
N ALA A 267 2.78 -9.83 -7.22
CA ALA A 267 2.52 -9.71 -5.79
C ALA A 267 1.02 -9.70 -5.46
N ASN A 268 0.17 -9.17 -6.36
CA ASN A 268 -1.30 -9.17 -6.21
C ASN A 268 -1.98 -10.53 -6.47
N ILE A 269 -1.31 -11.47 -7.15
CA ILE A 269 -1.88 -12.81 -7.41
C ILE A 269 -1.11 -13.91 -6.68
N ALA A 270 -0.01 -13.55 -6.03
CA ALA A 270 0.78 -14.47 -5.25
C ALA A 270 0.00 -14.91 -4.01
N VAL A 271 0.12 -16.19 -3.68
CA VAL A 271 -0.47 -16.75 -2.46
C VAL A 271 0.10 -16.08 -1.22
N ILE A 272 1.37 -15.68 -1.28
CA ILE A 272 2.08 -15.08 -0.16
C ILE A 272 2.87 -13.90 -0.71
N SER A 273 2.50 -12.70 -0.27
CA SER A 273 3.15 -11.45 -0.65
C SER A 273 2.95 -10.37 0.42
N THR A 274 3.54 -9.20 0.23
CA THR A 274 3.29 -8.01 1.06
C THR A 274 1.89 -7.44 0.90
N TRP A 275 1.20 -7.76 -0.19
CA TRP A 275 -0.16 -7.27 -0.47
C TRP A 275 -1.25 -8.08 0.22
N ILE A 276 -0.99 -9.36 0.48
CA ILE A 276 -2.03 -10.28 0.98
C ILE A 276 -2.63 -9.80 2.30
N GLY A 277 -1.83 -9.29 3.24
CA GLY A 277 -2.35 -8.79 4.52
C GLY A 277 -3.32 -7.62 4.34
N TYR A 278 -2.98 -6.69 3.46
CA TYR A 278 -3.83 -5.53 3.14
C TYR A 278 -5.12 -5.94 2.42
N GLU A 279 -5.03 -6.81 1.40
CA GLU A 279 -6.21 -7.28 0.66
C GLU A 279 -7.18 -8.05 1.56
N LEU A 280 -6.66 -8.87 2.47
CA LEU A 280 -7.48 -9.61 3.43
C LEU A 280 -8.13 -8.69 4.46
N SER A 281 -7.42 -7.66 4.94
CA SER A 281 -8.01 -6.65 5.81
C SER A 281 -9.17 -5.95 5.12
N LEU A 282 -9.00 -5.51 3.87
CA LEU A 282 -10.09 -4.90 3.10
C LEU A 282 -11.29 -5.83 2.89
N LEU A 283 -11.03 -7.13 2.65
CA LEU A 283 -12.08 -8.13 2.50
C LEU A 283 -12.82 -8.36 3.83
N ASN A 284 -12.09 -8.51 4.94
CA ASN A 284 -12.67 -8.68 6.27
C ASN A 284 -13.52 -7.46 6.65
N ASP A 285 -13.00 -6.24 6.48
CA ASP A 285 -13.73 -5.00 6.74
C ASP A 285 -15.03 -4.91 5.91
N ALA A 286 -14.98 -5.37 4.65
CA ALA A 286 -16.16 -5.42 3.80
C ALA A 286 -17.15 -6.48 4.28
N PHE A 287 -16.68 -7.67 4.66
CA PHE A 287 -17.48 -8.79 5.14
C PHE A 287 -18.21 -8.47 6.43
N GLU A 288 -17.52 -7.86 7.40
CA GLU A 288 -18.13 -7.41 8.66
C GLU A 288 -19.28 -6.44 8.40
N LYS A 289 -19.09 -5.49 7.47
CA LYS A 289 -20.13 -4.50 7.13
C LYS A 289 -21.38 -5.11 6.51
N ILE A 290 -21.25 -6.22 5.80
CA ILE A 290 -22.38 -6.90 5.13
C ILE A 290 -22.85 -8.15 5.89
N GLY A 291 -22.30 -8.43 7.08
CA GLY A 291 -22.63 -9.64 7.85
C GLY A 291 -22.26 -10.95 7.13
N TYR A 292 -21.25 -10.94 6.26
CA TYR A 292 -20.87 -12.10 5.46
C TYR A 292 -19.79 -12.92 6.13
N ASP A 293 -20.20 -14.00 6.80
CA ASP A 293 -19.28 -14.92 7.48
C ASP A 293 -18.59 -15.88 6.49
N GLN A 294 -17.54 -15.38 5.84
CA GLN A 294 -16.63 -16.19 5.02
C GLN A 294 -15.18 -15.90 5.32
N ASN A 295 -14.34 -16.89 5.09
CA ASN A 295 -12.89 -16.73 5.18
C ASN A 295 -12.41 -15.82 4.03
N ALA A 296 -11.85 -14.64 4.36
CA ALA A 296 -11.33 -13.68 3.39
C ALA A 296 -10.24 -14.28 2.50
N TYR A 297 -9.41 -15.18 3.01
CA TYR A 297 -8.33 -15.82 2.26
C TYR A 297 -8.84 -16.80 1.19
N ILE A 298 -9.87 -17.59 1.52
CA ILE A 298 -10.56 -18.42 0.52
C ILE A 298 -11.22 -17.55 -0.54
N THR A 299 -11.81 -16.43 -0.14
CA THR A 299 -12.43 -15.51 -1.10
C THR A 299 -11.38 -14.86 -1.99
N PHE A 300 -10.25 -14.42 -1.45
CA PHE A 300 -9.10 -13.93 -2.21
C PHE A 300 -8.66 -14.94 -3.28
N PHE A 301 -8.51 -16.23 -2.95
CA PHE A 301 -8.18 -17.23 -3.98
C PHE A 301 -9.22 -17.31 -5.09
N ARG A 302 -10.51 -17.14 -4.75
CA ARG A 302 -11.60 -17.12 -5.73
C ARG A 302 -11.59 -15.86 -6.57
N THR A 303 -11.00 -14.75 -6.10
CA THR A 303 -10.86 -13.52 -6.89
C THR A 303 -9.67 -13.55 -7.84
N ILE A 304 -8.65 -14.38 -7.61
CA ILE A 304 -7.45 -14.47 -8.48
C ILE A 304 -7.79 -14.57 -9.98
N PRO A 305 -8.71 -15.44 -10.45
CA PRO A 305 -9.08 -15.50 -11.87
C PRO A 305 -9.72 -14.21 -12.43
N TYR A 306 -10.27 -13.37 -11.55
CA TYR A 306 -10.88 -12.08 -11.87
C TYR A 306 -9.89 -10.91 -11.77
N ASN A 307 -8.65 -11.15 -11.31
CA ASN A 307 -7.56 -10.17 -11.33
C ASN A 307 -6.99 -10.02 -12.76
N TYR A 308 -7.83 -9.50 -13.66
CA TYR A 308 -7.55 -9.41 -15.09
C TYR A 308 -6.29 -8.57 -15.38
N TYR A 309 -6.11 -7.43 -14.70
CA TYR A 309 -4.95 -6.59 -14.94
C TYR A 309 -3.64 -7.32 -14.60
N PRO A 310 -3.42 -7.85 -13.38
CA PRO A 310 -2.22 -8.61 -13.07
C PRO A 310 -1.94 -9.76 -14.04
N ILE A 311 -2.96 -10.57 -14.34
CA ILE A 311 -2.83 -11.73 -15.24
C ILE A 311 -2.43 -11.27 -16.64
N PHE A 312 -3.11 -10.27 -17.19
CA PHE A 312 -2.82 -9.77 -18.52
C PHE A 312 -1.48 -9.05 -18.59
N ALA A 313 -1.06 -8.31 -17.55
CA ALA A 313 0.26 -7.68 -17.51
C ALA A 313 1.38 -8.73 -17.54
N LEU A 314 1.26 -9.82 -16.78
CA LEU A 314 2.24 -10.91 -16.76
C LEU A 314 2.32 -11.62 -18.12
N ILE A 315 1.17 -11.97 -18.69
CA ILE A 315 1.09 -12.60 -20.03
C ILE A 315 1.67 -11.66 -21.10
N PHE A 316 1.31 -10.38 -21.05
CA PHE A 316 1.75 -9.39 -22.02
C PHE A 316 3.25 -9.10 -21.90
N GLY A 317 3.80 -8.98 -20.69
CA GLY A 317 5.23 -8.86 -20.45
C GLY A 317 6.01 -10.06 -20.98
N LEU A 318 5.50 -11.29 -20.76
CA LEU A 318 6.08 -12.50 -21.33
C LEU A 318 6.01 -12.51 -22.86
N ALA A 319 4.87 -12.10 -23.43
CA ALA A 319 4.69 -12.02 -24.88
C ALA A 319 5.67 -11.02 -25.51
N VAL A 320 5.85 -9.83 -24.91
CA VAL A 320 6.85 -8.84 -25.33
C VAL A 320 8.25 -9.45 -25.29
N ALA A 321 8.61 -10.11 -24.19
CA ALA A 321 9.91 -10.76 -24.04
C ALA A 321 10.14 -11.90 -25.06
N TRP A 322 9.10 -12.69 -25.33
CA TRP A 322 9.18 -13.89 -26.16
C TRP A 322 9.15 -13.58 -27.67
N PHE A 323 8.26 -12.70 -28.10
CA PHE A 323 8.12 -12.33 -29.51
C PHE A 323 9.07 -11.21 -29.91
N GLY A 324 9.63 -10.45 -28.95
CA GLY A 324 10.47 -9.30 -29.22
C GLY A 324 9.74 -8.19 -29.98
N ARG A 325 8.41 -8.13 -29.83
CA ARG A 325 7.57 -7.10 -30.46
C ARG A 325 7.35 -5.96 -29.47
N ASP A 326 7.96 -4.83 -29.78
CA ASP A 326 7.89 -3.62 -28.98
C ASP A 326 6.83 -2.65 -29.51
N PHE A 327 6.21 -1.88 -28.62
CA PHE A 327 5.10 -0.98 -28.96
C PHE A 327 5.48 0.49 -28.70
N PHE A 328 4.90 1.41 -29.49
CA PHE A 328 4.95 2.86 -29.29
C PHE A 328 6.34 3.43 -28.93
N SER A 329 6.47 4.08 -27.77
CA SER A 329 7.71 4.69 -27.27
C SER A 329 8.79 3.64 -26.97
N MET A 330 8.40 2.46 -26.50
CA MET A 330 9.33 1.35 -26.24
C MET A 330 9.99 0.86 -27.54
N TYR A 331 9.24 0.78 -28.64
CA TYR A 331 9.84 0.44 -29.95
C TYR A 331 10.91 1.44 -30.37
N LYS A 332 10.68 2.74 -30.17
CA LYS A 332 11.68 3.79 -30.47
C LYS A 332 12.93 3.64 -29.59
N ALA A 333 12.74 3.36 -28.29
CA ALA A 333 13.85 3.13 -27.35
C ALA A 333 14.66 1.87 -27.71
N GLU A 334 14.00 0.78 -28.09
CA GLU A 334 14.65 -0.46 -28.51
C GLU A 334 15.40 -0.31 -29.82
N LYS A 335 14.82 0.39 -30.81
CA LYS A 335 15.50 0.70 -32.07
C LYS A 335 16.75 1.54 -31.83
N ARG A 336 16.69 2.53 -30.92
CA ARG A 336 17.84 3.35 -30.50
C ARG A 336 18.95 2.48 -29.91
N ALA A 337 18.60 1.62 -28.95
CA ALA A 337 19.55 0.73 -28.29
C ALA A 337 20.17 -0.29 -29.26
N TRP A 338 19.37 -0.85 -30.17
CA TRP A 338 19.84 -1.77 -31.22
C TRP A 338 20.82 -1.09 -32.19
N GLN A 339 20.56 0.16 -32.58
CA GLN A 339 21.44 0.96 -33.44
C GLN A 339 22.72 1.45 -32.74
N GLY A 340 22.90 1.17 -31.44
CA GLY A 340 24.07 1.62 -30.69
C GLY A 340 24.06 3.09 -30.30
N LYS A 341 22.91 3.77 -30.41
CA LYS A 341 22.73 5.19 -30.04
C LYS A 341 22.50 5.39 -28.54
N GLY A 342 23.22 4.63 -27.71
CA GLY A 342 23.07 4.58 -26.25
C GLY A 342 21.92 3.70 -25.76
N LEU A 343 21.83 3.50 -24.44
CA LEU A 343 20.79 2.71 -23.75
C LEU A 343 19.74 3.57 -23.04
N LEU A 344 20.07 4.83 -22.80
CA LEU A 344 19.17 5.88 -22.32
C LEU A 344 18.90 6.90 -23.42
N SER A 345 17.72 7.53 -23.40
CA SER A 345 17.48 8.71 -24.23
C SER A 345 18.36 9.88 -23.77
N GLU A 346 18.70 10.79 -24.68
CA GLU A 346 19.53 11.97 -24.37
C GLU A 346 18.88 12.90 -23.34
N SER A 347 17.55 12.92 -23.29
CA SER A 347 16.76 13.67 -22.32
C SER A 347 16.46 12.90 -21.02
N ALA A 348 17.00 11.70 -20.84
CA ALA A 348 16.72 10.89 -19.66
C ALA A 348 17.44 11.47 -18.44
N VAL A 349 16.69 11.69 -17.36
CA VAL A 349 17.23 11.99 -16.03
C VAL A 349 16.96 10.77 -15.15
N PRO A 350 17.96 9.91 -14.89
CA PRO A 350 17.78 8.78 -13.98
C PRO A 350 17.45 9.28 -12.57
N LEU A 351 16.40 8.70 -11.96
CA LEU A 351 15.96 9.03 -10.60
C LEU A 351 16.98 8.64 -9.51
N ALA A 352 17.78 7.60 -9.77
CA ALA A 352 18.87 7.17 -8.89
C ALA A 352 20.19 7.22 -9.66
N ASP A 353 21.29 7.58 -8.98
CA ASP A 353 22.62 7.54 -9.60
C ASP A 353 23.04 6.09 -9.86
N VAL A 354 22.78 5.67 -11.09
CA VAL A 354 22.95 4.30 -11.57
C VAL A 354 24.42 3.88 -11.69
N ASN A 355 25.34 4.86 -11.60
CA ASN A 355 26.77 4.67 -11.66
C ASN A 355 27.45 4.93 -10.31
N SER A 356 26.70 4.99 -9.20
CA SER A 356 27.32 5.18 -7.89
C SER A 356 28.31 4.04 -7.64
N LYS A 357 29.61 4.36 -7.66
CA LYS A 357 30.70 3.48 -7.19
C LYS A 357 30.44 2.97 -5.78
N GLU A 358 29.51 3.60 -5.06
CA GLU A 358 29.02 3.21 -3.75
C GLU A 358 28.40 1.81 -3.73
N MET A 359 27.62 1.41 -4.74
CA MET A 359 26.96 0.08 -4.75
C MET A 359 27.68 -1.00 -5.58
N SER A 360 28.68 -0.64 -6.37
CA SER A 360 29.50 -1.62 -7.09
C SER A 360 30.49 -2.32 -6.14
N PRO A 361 30.68 -3.64 -6.24
CA PRO A 361 31.70 -4.34 -5.47
C PRO A 361 33.08 -3.77 -5.76
N LYS A 362 33.96 -3.79 -4.75
CA LYS A 362 35.37 -3.44 -4.95
C LYS A 362 36.03 -4.44 -5.92
N GLU A 363 37.04 -3.98 -6.64
CA GLU A 363 37.87 -4.86 -7.46
C GLU A 363 38.48 -5.97 -6.61
N GLY A 364 38.43 -7.21 -7.10
CA GLY A 364 38.97 -8.39 -6.41
C GLY A 364 37.99 -9.14 -5.49
N ILE A 365 36.78 -8.62 -5.24
CA ILE A 365 35.76 -9.36 -4.49
C ILE A 365 35.26 -10.56 -5.32
N PRO A 366 35.28 -11.80 -4.79
CA PRO A 366 34.76 -12.96 -5.50
C PRO A 366 33.24 -12.84 -5.70
N LEU A 367 32.81 -12.97 -6.95
CA LEU A 367 31.40 -12.84 -7.36
C LEU A 367 30.63 -14.13 -7.07
N ARG A 368 29.94 -14.17 -5.93
CA ARG A 368 29.28 -15.39 -5.42
C ARG A 368 27.76 -15.20 -5.40
N TRP A 369 27.04 -15.92 -6.26
CA TRP A 369 25.58 -15.81 -6.39
C TRP A 369 24.82 -16.11 -5.09
N TYR A 370 25.36 -16.98 -4.24
CA TYR A 370 24.73 -17.33 -2.96
C TYR A 370 24.74 -16.19 -1.93
N ASN A 371 25.59 -15.17 -2.09
CA ASN A 371 25.57 -13.97 -1.26
C ASN A 371 24.34 -13.10 -1.51
N ALA A 372 23.64 -13.32 -2.63
CA ALA A 372 22.33 -12.74 -2.89
C ALA A 372 21.21 -13.73 -2.58
N LEU A 373 21.35 -15.02 -2.97
CA LEU A 373 20.27 -15.99 -2.76
C LEU A 373 19.97 -16.23 -1.28
N ILE A 374 20.99 -16.40 -0.43
CA ILE A 374 20.79 -16.78 0.98
C ILE A 374 20.01 -15.71 1.74
N PRO A 375 20.38 -14.41 1.72
CA PRO A 375 19.58 -13.37 2.39
C PRO A 375 18.14 -13.29 1.89
N VAL A 376 17.92 -13.38 0.57
CA VAL A 376 16.56 -13.36 -0.02
C VAL A 376 15.75 -14.58 0.41
N LEU A 377 16.37 -15.77 0.39
CA LEU A 377 15.71 -16.99 0.85
C LEU A 377 15.41 -16.93 2.35
N THR A 378 16.28 -16.30 3.15
CA THR A 378 16.00 -16.03 4.57
C THR A 378 14.78 -15.15 4.73
N VAL A 379 14.66 -14.05 3.98
CA VAL A 379 13.44 -13.21 4.01
C VAL A 379 12.20 -14.06 3.70
N ILE A 380 12.23 -14.82 2.59
CA ILE A 380 11.11 -15.67 2.19
C ILE A 380 10.74 -16.66 3.29
N VAL A 381 11.71 -17.41 3.82
CA VAL A 381 11.47 -18.40 4.87
C VAL A 381 10.96 -17.75 6.16
N THR A 382 11.50 -16.59 6.55
CA THR A 382 11.03 -15.85 7.72
C THR A 382 9.62 -15.33 7.54
N VAL A 383 9.24 -14.87 6.34
CA VAL A 383 7.84 -14.50 6.04
C VAL A 383 6.94 -15.72 6.18
N LEU A 384 7.27 -16.83 5.50
CA LEU A 384 6.45 -18.05 5.57
C LEU A 384 6.29 -18.59 7.00
N ALA A 385 7.40 -18.69 7.74
CA ALA A 385 7.38 -19.17 9.11
C ALA A 385 6.71 -18.18 10.07
N GLY A 386 6.90 -16.87 9.86
CA GLY A 386 6.32 -15.82 10.67
C GLY A 386 4.80 -15.74 10.50
N LEU A 387 4.29 -15.77 9.27
CA LEU A 387 2.86 -15.79 8.98
C LEU A 387 2.22 -17.04 9.60
N TRP A 388 2.89 -18.19 9.51
CA TRP A 388 2.44 -19.41 10.15
C TRP A 388 2.39 -19.31 11.67
N PHE A 389 3.47 -18.85 12.29
CA PHE A 389 3.61 -18.77 13.74
C PHE A 389 2.66 -17.75 14.36
N THR A 390 2.61 -16.53 13.82
CA THR A 390 1.71 -15.48 14.30
C THR A 390 0.26 -15.83 14.02
N GLY A 391 -0.02 -16.43 12.86
CA GLY A 391 -1.33 -16.97 12.52
C GLY A 391 -1.82 -18.00 13.53
N LEU A 392 -0.99 -19.00 13.86
CA LEU A 392 -1.36 -20.04 14.83
C LEU A 392 -1.67 -19.48 16.23
N GLN A 393 -1.00 -18.39 16.62
CA GLN A 393 -1.27 -17.73 17.90
C GLN A 393 -2.54 -16.87 17.87
N ALA A 394 -2.87 -16.30 16.72
CA ALA A 394 -4.01 -15.41 16.56
C ALA A 394 -5.32 -16.16 16.33
N VAL A 395 -5.27 -17.38 15.78
CA VAL A 395 -6.46 -18.21 15.57
C VAL A 395 -7.12 -18.55 16.91
N ARG A 396 -8.40 -18.19 17.04
CA ARG A 396 -9.22 -18.41 18.26
C ARG A 396 -10.17 -19.62 18.17
N LEU A 397 -10.07 -20.42 17.11
CA LEU A 397 -10.92 -21.58 16.92
C LEU A 397 -10.51 -22.74 17.85
N PRO A 398 -11.46 -23.57 18.34
CA PRO A 398 -11.16 -24.78 19.06
C PRO A 398 -10.26 -25.71 18.23
N ALA A 399 -9.29 -26.38 18.87
CA ALA A 399 -8.34 -27.27 18.20
C ALA A 399 -9.04 -28.38 17.39
N GLU A 400 -10.15 -28.90 17.91
CA GLU A 400 -10.96 -29.95 17.25
C GLU A 400 -11.60 -29.46 15.94
N GLU A 401 -12.04 -28.20 15.89
CA GLU A 401 -12.59 -27.61 14.66
C GLU A 401 -11.50 -27.32 13.63
N LEU A 402 -10.33 -26.88 14.08
CA LEU A 402 -9.16 -26.62 13.23
C LEU A 402 -8.62 -27.89 12.58
N GLU A 403 -8.51 -28.98 13.35
CA GLU A 403 -8.05 -30.29 12.86
C GLU A 403 -9.05 -30.92 11.88
N GLY A 404 -10.34 -30.58 12.00
CA GLY A 404 -11.39 -30.99 11.07
C GLY A 404 -11.38 -30.27 9.72
N LEU A 405 -10.59 -29.19 9.56
CA LEU A 405 -10.51 -28.44 8.30
C LEU A 405 -9.64 -29.17 7.27
N GLY A 406 -10.08 -29.16 6.00
CA GLY A 406 -9.21 -29.56 4.90
C GLY A 406 -7.98 -28.66 4.79
N LEU A 407 -6.85 -29.21 4.32
CA LEU A 407 -5.53 -28.56 4.24
C LEU A 407 -5.56 -27.10 3.76
N ILE A 408 -6.26 -26.82 2.66
CA ILE A 408 -6.34 -25.48 2.07
C ILE A 408 -7.05 -24.51 3.02
N ARG A 409 -8.16 -24.95 3.64
CA ARG A 409 -8.93 -24.14 4.58
C ARG A 409 -8.14 -23.90 5.85
N TYR A 410 -7.46 -24.91 6.36
CA TYR A 410 -6.58 -24.79 7.53
C TYR A 410 -5.49 -23.72 7.31
N VAL A 411 -4.70 -23.86 6.23
CA VAL A 411 -3.64 -22.90 5.89
C VAL A 411 -4.20 -21.49 5.69
N SER A 412 -5.34 -21.38 4.99
CA SER A 412 -5.99 -20.09 4.73
C SER A 412 -6.47 -19.39 6.01
N THR A 413 -6.97 -20.13 6.99
CA THR A 413 -7.41 -19.58 8.29
C THR A 413 -6.22 -19.13 9.13
N VAL A 414 -5.15 -19.93 9.17
CA VAL A 414 -3.94 -19.59 9.90
C VAL A 414 -3.29 -18.34 9.32
N ILE A 415 -3.00 -18.32 8.01
CA ILE A 415 -2.35 -17.17 7.38
C ILE A 415 -3.26 -15.94 7.41
N GLY A 416 -4.58 -16.11 7.23
CA GLY A 416 -5.52 -15.01 7.22
C GLY A 416 -5.65 -14.24 8.55
N GLN A 417 -5.26 -14.87 9.66
CA GLN A 417 -5.25 -14.24 11.00
C GLN A 417 -3.87 -13.77 11.44
N SER A 418 -2.86 -13.90 10.57
CA SER A 418 -1.47 -13.55 10.92
C SER A 418 -1.21 -12.05 10.97
N ASP A 419 -0.28 -11.63 11.82
CA ASP A 419 0.26 -10.27 11.81
C ASP A 419 1.30 -10.13 10.69
N SER A 420 0.81 -9.82 9.49
CA SER A 420 1.66 -9.70 8.31
C SER A 420 2.68 -8.56 8.46
N PHE A 421 2.31 -7.43 9.08
CA PHE A 421 3.19 -6.27 9.19
C PHE A 421 4.41 -6.53 10.08
N ALA A 422 4.21 -7.13 11.26
CA ALA A 422 5.31 -7.51 12.14
C ALA A 422 6.24 -8.53 11.49
N VAL A 423 5.66 -9.54 10.81
CA VAL A 423 6.41 -10.61 10.14
C VAL A 423 7.29 -10.06 9.01
N LEU A 424 6.77 -9.13 8.20
CA LEU A 424 7.55 -8.47 7.15
C LEU A 424 8.74 -7.72 7.74
N MET A 425 8.54 -6.98 8.82
CA MET A 425 9.61 -6.27 9.50
C MET A 425 10.69 -7.23 10.00
N TRP A 426 10.32 -8.31 10.69
CA TRP A 426 11.27 -9.34 11.14
C TRP A 426 12.05 -9.95 9.96
N ALA A 427 11.36 -10.27 8.86
CA ALA A 427 11.98 -10.85 7.68
C ALA A 427 13.02 -9.92 7.06
N ALA A 428 12.71 -8.62 6.89
CA ALA A 428 13.67 -7.66 6.35
C ALA A 428 14.89 -7.48 7.27
N PHE A 429 14.69 -7.39 8.59
CA PHE A 429 15.81 -7.28 9.53
C PHE A 429 16.69 -8.52 9.54
N ILE A 430 16.10 -9.71 9.64
CA ILE A 430 16.84 -10.98 9.66
C ILE A 430 17.60 -11.16 8.34
N GLY A 431 16.95 -10.91 7.19
CA GLY A 431 17.60 -10.95 5.88
C GLY A 431 18.78 -9.99 5.77
N SER A 432 18.61 -8.76 6.25
CA SER A 432 19.67 -7.74 6.29
C SER A 432 20.84 -8.18 7.18
N ILE A 433 20.57 -8.70 8.38
CA ILE A 433 21.59 -9.22 9.30
C ILE A 433 22.35 -10.36 8.63
N VAL A 434 21.66 -11.31 8.00
CA VAL A 434 22.30 -12.42 7.29
C VAL A 434 23.19 -11.91 6.16
N ALA A 435 22.74 -10.93 5.36
CA ALA A 435 23.57 -10.32 4.31
C ALA A 435 24.85 -9.70 4.88
N ILE A 436 24.75 -8.97 5.98
CA ILE A 436 25.90 -8.33 6.66
C ILE A 436 26.86 -9.39 7.23
N LEU A 437 26.33 -10.38 7.96
CA LEU A 437 27.14 -11.46 8.55
C LEU A 437 27.85 -12.28 7.48
N MET A 438 27.19 -12.55 6.36
CA MET A 438 27.82 -13.24 5.23
C MET A 438 28.93 -12.40 4.59
N ALA A 439 28.70 -11.10 4.38
CA ALA A 439 29.69 -10.21 3.80
C ALA A 439 30.95 -10.08 4.69
N ILE A 440 30.76 -9.99 6.01
CA ILE A 440 31.84 -9.89 7.00
C ILE A 440 32.54 -11.25 7.19
N GLY A 441 31.77 -12.33 7.36
CA GLY A 441 32.29 -13.68 7.62
C GLY A 441 33.13 -14.22 6.44
N GLN A 442 32.77 -13.84 5.22
CA GLN A 442 33.56 -14.15 4.02
C GLN A 442 34.71 -13.16 3.76
N ARG A 443 34.87 -12.14 4.63
CA ARG A 443 35.88 -11.08 4.52
C ARG A 443 35.78 -10.30 3.20
N LEU A 444 34.55 -10.12 2.70
CA LEU A 444 34.28 -9.36 1.47
C LEU A 444 34.18 -7.87 1.77
N LEU A 445 33.59 -7.53 2.93
CA LEU A 445 33.42 -6.18 3.42
C LEU A 445 33.80 -6.11 4.90
N THR A 446 34.31 -4.96 5.33
CA THR A 446 34.38 -4.63 6.76
C THR A 446 32.99 -4.27 7.29
N LEU A 447 32.79 -4.26 8.62
CA LEU A 447 31.52 -3.83 9.21
C LEU A 447 31.13 -2.42 8.77
N ASN A 448 32.09 -1.48 8.74
CA ASN A 448 31.85 -0.11 8.27
C ASN A 448 31.40 -0.09 6.81
N GLU A 449 32.03 -0.89 5.94
CA GLU A 449 31.65 -0.99 4.54
C GLU A 449 30.28 -1.62 4.35
N ALA A 450 29.95 -2.64 5.13
CA ALA A 450 28.63 -3.26 5.11
C ALA A 450 27.55 -2.27 5.57
N MET A 451 27.80 -1.50 6.64
CA MET A 451 26.86 -0.48 7.11
C MET A 451 26.70 0.69 6.11
N LEU A 452 27.80 1.14 5.48
CA LEU A 452 27.72 2.16 4.43
C LEU A 452 26.96 1.65 3.20
N ALA A 453 27.17 0.39 2.81
CA ALA A 453 26.41 -0.26 1.74
C ALA A 453 24.92 -0.37 2.10
N TRP A 454 24.62 -0.70 3.35
CA TRP A 454 23.25 -0.75 3.85
C TRP A 454 22.58 0.63 3.80
N VAL A 455 23.23 1.68 4.30
CA VAL A 455 22.71 3.06 4.20
C VAL A 455 22.57 3.50 2.74
N GLY A 456 23.51 3.13 1.87
CA GLY A 456 23.41 3.39 0.43
C GLY A 456 22.20 2.72 -0.20
N GLY A 457 21.87 1.49 0.22
CA GLY A 457 20.67 0.79 -0.19
C GLY A 457 19.38 1.44 0.32
N VAL A 458 19.36 1.90 1.57
CA VAL A 458 18.23 2.68 2.14
C VAL A 458 17.99 3.96 1.34
N LYS A 459 19.06 4.69 1.00
CA LYS A 459 18.99 5.91 0.18
C LYS A 459 18.48 5.65 -1.24
N ALA A 460 18.60 4.43 -1.76
CA ALA A 460 18.06 4.10 -3.07
C ALA A 460 16.53 3.91 -3.04
N MET A 461 15.91 3.84 -1.86
CA MET A 461 14.46 3.72 -1.67
C MET A 461 13.73 5.06 -1.52
N VAL A 462 14.47 6.15 -1.29
CA VAL A 462 13.94 7.51 -1.03
C VAL A 462 14.53 8.46 -2.06
#